data_AF-A0AAD1XNR2-F1
#
_entry.id   AF-A0AAD1XNR2-F1
#
_cell.length_a   1.000
_cell.length_b   1.000
_cell.length_c   1.000
_cell.angle_alpha   90.00
_cell.angle_beta   90.00
_cell.angle_gamma   90.00
#
_symmetry.space_group_name_H-M   'P 1'
#
loop_
_entity.id
_entity.type
_entity.pdbx_description
1 polymer ?
#
loop_
_entity_poly.entity_id
_entity_poly.type
_entity_poly.pdbx_seq_one_letter_code
_entity_poly.pdbx_strand_id
1 'polypeptide(L)'
;MEANIFDNILGNILQKVKEIDNLWDHLFSFMRRNTDFFDSPEEAKSCIFEQFDKHLQKFQSNIKKEHLASVKTEENKLQIVSSVLPNTENCKIEDFFEKVPLRFIPSQNVDSQESEVVQNSDVASKEESDVTLLVGNCLQTDTYSFTQTLSDLTLNAFIPQDTKARDLEVIYTSNSLRVGLKGQVPIFEGELFGKIVTSETL
;
A
#
# COMPACT_ATOMS: atom_id res chain seq x y z
N MET A 1 5.38 8.64 27.43
CA MET A 1 4.18 7.86 27.08
C MET A 1 3.04 8.86 26.82
N GLU A 2 3.22 9.73 25.82
CA GLU A 2 2.34 10.88 25.55
C GLU A 2 1.82 10.90 24.10
N ALA A 3 2.12 9.86 23.33
CA ALA A 3 2.01 9.89 21.87
C ALA A 3 0.58 9.98 21.32
N ASN A 4 -0.46 9.76 22.14
CA ASN A 4 -1.81 9.52 21.63
C ASN A 4 -2.90 10.41 22.26
N ILE A 5 -2.52 11.47 23.00
CA ILE A 5 -3.51 12.32 23.69
C ILE A 5 -4.39 13.07 22.67
N PHE A 6 -3.79 13.47 21.55
CA PHE A 6 -4.46 14.27 20.53
C PHE A 6 -5.13 13.43 19.45
N ASP A 7 -4.91 12.12 19.40
CA ASP A 7 -5.40 11.24 18.33
C ASP A 7 -6.92 11.26 18.21
N ASN A 8 -7.63 11.30 19.34
CA ASN A 8 -9.09 11.40 19.34
C ASN A 8 -9.57 12.74 18.74
N ILE A 9 -8.85 13.83 19.02
CA ILE A 9 -9.21 15.15 18.49
C ILE A 9 -8.89 15.23 17.00
N LEU A 10 -7.70 14.78 16.62
CA LEU A 10 -7.25 14.77 15.23
C LEU A 10 -8.09 13.81 14.37
N GLY A 11 -8.45 12.65 14.89
CA GLY A 11 -9.36 11.70 14.24
C GLY A 11 -10.75 12.30 13.99
N ASN A 12 -11.30 13.03 14.96
CA ASN A 12 -12.58 13.73 14.78
C ASN A 12 -12.50 14.85 13.73
N ILE A 13 -11.36 15.55 13.63
CA ILE A 13 -11.15 16.56 12.59
C ILE A 13 -11.01 15.88 11.22
N LEU A 14 -10.24 14.79 11.14
CA LEU A 14 -10.04 14.03 9.90
C LEU A 14 -11.35 13.43 9.36
N GLN A 15 -12.24 12.94 10.23
CA GLN A 15 -13.56 12.47 9.80
C GLN A 15 -14.44 13.57 9.20
N LYS A 16 -14.31 14.81 9.70
CA LYS A 16 -15.02 15.96 9.14
C LYS A 16 -14.39 16.43 7.83
N VAL A 17 -13.06 16.38 7.77
CA VAL A 17 -12.28 16.82 6.64
C VAL A 17 -11.99 15.62 5.75
N LYS A 18 -12.95 15.31 4.86
CA LYS A 18 -12.97 14.11 4.00
C LYS A 18 -11.68 13.83 3.22
N GLU A 19 -10.85 14.84 2.99
CA GLU A 19 -9.60 14.74 2.23
C GLU A 19 -8.43 15.31 3.03
N ILE A 20 -7.27 14.66 2.98
CA ILE A 20 -6.08 15.07 3.73
C ILE A 20 -5.55 16.45 3.30
N ASP A 21 -5.70 16.81 2.03
CA ASP A 21 -5.21 18.09 1.50
C ASP A 21 -5.97 19.27 2.14
N ASN A 22 -7.28 19.10 2.32
CA ASN A 22 -8.11 20.08 3.00
C ASN A 22 -7.72 20.20 4.48
N LEU A 23 -7.21 19.15 5.12
CA LEU A 23 -6.76 19.23 6.52
C LEU A 23 -5.58 20.20 6.65
N TRP A 24 -4.63 20.11 5.73
CA TRP A 24 -3.48 21.00 5.70
C TRP A 24 -3.89 22.44 5.43
N ASP A 25 -4.84 22.70 4.53
CA ASP A 25 -5.34 24.06 4.28
C ASP A 25 -6.00 24.66 5.54
N HIS A 26 -6.80 23.88 6.28
CA HIS A 26 -7.40 24.34 7.53
C HIS A 26 -6.33 24.59 8.61
N LEU A 27 -5.32 23.72 8.71
CA LEU A 27 -4.21 23.87 9.65
C LEU A 27 -3.38 25.12 9.33
N PHE A 28 -2.98 25.32 8.07
CA PHE A 28 -2.26 26.50 7.64
C PHE A 28 -3.09 27.77 7.76
N SER A 29 -4.39 27.71 7.45
CA SER A 29 -5.29 28.84 7.68
C SER A 29 -5.46 29.16 9.17
N PHE A 30 -5.40 28.17 10.06
CA PHE A 30 -5.42 28.39 11.50
C PHE A 30 -4.11 29.04 11.97
N MET A 31 -2.96 28.48 11.57
CA MET A 31 -1.64 29.01 11.91
C MET A 31 -1.50 30.46 11.42
N ARG A 32 -1.93 30.76 10.19
CA ARG A 32 -1.87 32.12 9.62
C ARG A 32 -2.58 33.18 10.48
N ARG A 33 -3.65 32.82 11.20
CA ARG A 33 -4.43 33.77 11.99
C ARG A 33 -4.01 33.84 13.45
N ASN A 34 -3.51 32.74 13.99
CA ASN A 34 -3.34 32.56 15.43
C ASN A 34 -1.88 32.37 15.83
N THR A 35 -0.96 32.28 14.87
CA THR A 35 0.48 32.11 15.13
C THR A 35 1.31 33.03 14.24
N ASP A 36 2.52 33.31 14.70
CA ASP A 36 3.62 33.99 14.01
C ASP A 36 4.36 33.06 13.04
N PHE A 37 3.78 31.89 12.72
CA PHE A 37 4.42 30.86 11.91
C PHE A 37 4.83 31.35 10.51
N PHE A 38 4.17 32.38 10.00
CA PHE A 38 4.45 32.94 8.67
C PHE A 38 5.32 34.19 8.70
N ASP A 39 5.79 34.65 9.87
CA ASP A 39 6.67 35.83 9.97
C ASP A 39 8.07 35.54 9.41
N SER A 40 8.55 34.29 9.57
CA SER A 40 9.82 33.80 9.05
C SER A 40 9.61 32.57 8.15
N PRO A 41 9.41 32.74 6.82
CA PRO A 41 9.00 31.64 5.94
C PRO A 41 10.07 30.55 5.76
N GLU A 42 11.35 30.89 5.86
CA GLU A 42 12.44 29.91 5.68
C GLU A 42 12.56 28.97 6.88
N GLU A 43 12.51 29.52 8.10
CA GLU A 43 12.52 28.72 9.34
C GLU A 43 11.25 27.87 9.46
N ALA A 44 10.10 28.41 9.08
CA ALA A 44 8.83 27.70 9.06
C ALA A 44 8.85 26.47 8.15
N LYS A 45 9.40 26.61 6.93
CA LYS A 45 9.58 25.48 6.00
C LYS A 45 10.53 24.44 6.58
N SER A 46 11.70 24.86 7.08
CA SER A 46 12.67 23.93 7.67
C SER A 46 12.08 23.14 8.84
N CYS A 47 11.28 23.81 9.70
CA CYS A 47 10.58 23.17 10.80
C CYS A 47 9.57 22.11 10.32
N ILE A 48 8.79 22.40 9.28
CA ILE A 48 7.86 21.42 8.69
C ILE A 48 8.64 20.21 8.14
N PHE A 49 9.70 20.44 7.38
CA PHE A 49 10.48 19.36 6.78
C PHE A 49 11.17 18.49 7.82
N GLU A 50 11.77 19.09 8.85
CA GLU A 50 12.40 18.34 9.94
C GLU A 50 11.37 17.45 10.66
N GLN A 51 10.18 17.98 10.95
CA GLN A 51 9.12 17.21 11.60
C GLN A 51 8.56 16.13 10.68
N PHE A 52 8.42 16.41 9.38
CA PHE A 52 8.02 15.41 8.40
C PHE A 52 9.03 14.25 8.34
N ASP A 53 10.32 14.56 8.19
CA ASP A 53 11.39 13.56 8.12
C ASP A 53 11.46 12.71 9.39
N LYS A 54 11.32 13.34 10.56
CA LYS A 54 11.27 12.64 11.85
C LYS A 54 10.10 11.65 11.92
N HIS A 55 8.93 12.02 11.42
CA HIS A 55 7.77 11.13 11.38
C HIS A 55 7.91 10.05 10.30
N LEU A 56 8.52 10.36 9.16
CA LEU A 56 8.85 9.38 8.12
C LEU A 56 9.80 8.31 8.63
N GLN A 57 10.86 8.70 9.35
CA GLN A 57 11.80 7.76 9.99
C GLN A 57 11.12 6.86 11.01
N LYS A 58 10.22 7.41 11.84
CA LYS A 58 9.43 6.64 12.80
C LYS A 58 8.51 5.64 12.10
N PHE A 59 7.84 6.06 11.02
CA PHE A 59 6.99 5.18 10.23
C PHE A 59 7.78 4.01 9.65
N GLN A 60 8.89 4.28 8.97
CA GLN A 60 9.77 3.23 8.43
C GLN A 60 10.28 2.27 9.52
N SER A 61 10.64 2.82 10.69
CA SER A 61 11.10 2.01 11.84
C SER A 61 9.99 1.13 12.41
N ASN A 62 8.75 1.62 12.44
CA ASN A 62 7.60 0.84 12.91
C ASN A 62 7.29 -0.30 11.94
N ILE A 63 7.28 -0.04 10.63
CA ILE A 63 7.13 -1.07 9.59
C ILE A 63 8.22 -2.14 9.74
N LYS A 64 9.49 -1.75 9.87
CA LYS A 64 10.60 -2.69 10.09
C LYS A 64 10.43 -3.54 11.35
N LYS A 65 9.97 -2.94 12.46
CA LYS A 65 9.73 -3.67 13.72
C LYS A 65 8.57 -4.64 13.61
N GLU A 66 7.51 -4.27 12.92
CA GLU A 66 6.34 -5.11 12.69
C GLU A 66 6.70 -6.33 11.81
N HIS A 67 7.41 -6.12 10.71
CA HIS A 67 7.95 -7.22 9.90
C HIS A 67 8.92 -8.10 10.70
N LEU A 68 9.84 -7.51 11.47
CA LEU A 68 10.76 -8.27 12.32
C LEU A 68 10.03 -9.10 13.39
N ALA A 69 8.92 -8.60 13.93
CA ALA A 69 8.10 -9.31 14.93
C ALA A 69 7.32 -10.47 14.31
N SER A 70 6.80 -10.30 13.08
CA SER A 70 6.15 -11.39 12.35
C SER A 70 7.11 -12.53 12.03
N VAL A 71 8.32 -12.22 11.52
CA VAL A 71 9.36 -13.22 11.20
C VAL A 71 9.83 -13.97 12.45
N LYS A 72 10.09 -13.28 13.57
CA LYS A 72 10.48 -13.93 14.83
C LYS A 72 9.38 -14.80 15.43
N THR A 73 8.12 -14.49 15.16
CA THR A 73 6.99 -15.29 15.63
C THR A 73 6.84 -16.56 14.79
N GLU A 74 7.14 -16.49 13.49
CA GLU A 74 7.21 -17.67 12.63
C GLU A 74 8.42 -18.56 12.95
N GLU A 75 9.57 -17.99 13.26
CA GLU A 75 10.75 -18.74 13.74
C GLU A 75 10.47 -19.46 15.07
N ASN A 76 9.77 -18.82 16.02
CA ASN A 76 9.36 -19.46 17.28
C ASN A 76 8.27 -20.53 17.09
N LYS A 77 7.42 -20.42 16.06
CA LYS A 77 6.46 -21.48 15.69
C LYS A 77 7.14 -22.68 15.02
N LEU A 78 8.22 -22.45 14.27
CA LEU A 78 9.03 -23.52 13.66
C LEU A 78 9.97 -24.22 14.66
N GLN A 79 10.39 -23.54 15.73
CA GLN A 79 11.22 -24.13 16.80
C GLN A 79 10.46 -25.15 17.68
N ILE A 80 9.13 -25.08 17.74
CA ILE A 80 8.30 -26.10 18.42
C ILE A 80 8.19 -27.37 17.56
N VAL A 81 8.33 -27.26 16.24
CA VAL A 81 8.24 -28.40 15.31
C VAL A 81 9.62 -29.08 15.07
N SER A 82 10.73 -28.38 15.31
CA SER A 82 12.08 -28.91 15.06
C SER A 82 12.63 -29.86 16.14
N SER A 83 11.81 -30.33 17.08
CA SER A 83 12.19 -31.44 17.97
C SER A 83 12.08 -32.82 17.30
N VAL A 84 11.75 -32.87 16.00
CA VAL A 84 11.73 -34.08 15.17
C VAL A 84 12.71 -33.95 13.99
N LEU A 85 13.97 -34.28 14.27
CA LEU A 85 15.09 -34.67 13.37
C LEU A 85 15.75 -33.61 12.43
N PRO A 86 17.06 -33.80 12.10
CA PRO A 86 18.02 -32.69 12.00
C PRO A 86 18.69 -32.48 10.62
N ASN A 87 19.41 -31.34 10.55
CA ASN A 87 20.55 -30.99 9.67
C ASN A 87 20.28 -30.75 8.18
N THR A 88 20.41 -29.49 7.73
CA THR A 88 21.44 -29.11 6.74
C THR A 88 21.72 -27.61 6.77
N GLU A 89 22.96 -27.26 6.46
CA GLU A 89 23.64 -26.00 6.77
C GLU A 89 23.44 -24.91 5.70
N ASN A 90 23.54 -23.66 6.15
CA ASN A 90 23.98 -22.44 5.45
C ASN A 90 23.15 -21.91 4.26
N CYS A 91 22.60 -20.70 4.43
CA CYS A 91 22.60 -19.71 3.37
C CYS A 91 22.86 -18.30 3.94
N LYS A 92 23.88 -17.65 3.40
CA LYS A 92 24.41 -16.35 3.81
C LYS A 92 23.48 -15.24 3.34
N ILE A 93 23.23 -14.29 4.23
CA ILE A 93 22.53 -13.04 3.96
C ILE A 93 23.60 -12.06 3.49
N GLU A 94 23.62 -11.71 2.22
CA GLU A 94 24.33 -10.54 1.70
C GLU A 94 23.68 -10.08 0.38
N ASP A 95 23.41 -8.77 0.32
CA ASP A 95 23.16 -7.91 -0.85
C ASP A 95 21.82 -7.95 -1.59
N PHE A 96 20.88 -7.03 -1.25
CA PHE A 96 19.82 -6.61 -2.20
C PHE A 96 19.25 -5.18 -2.03
N PHE A 97 19.91 -4.26 -1.32
CA PHE A 97 19.40 -2.89 -1.13
C PHE A 97 20.25 -1.77 -1.75
N GLU A 98 20.95 -2.03 -2.86
CA GLU A 98 21.78 -0.99 -3.50
C GLU A 98 21.38 -0.59 -4.93
N LYS A 99 20.21 -1.00 -5.44
CA LYS A 99 19.69 -0.47 -6.72
C LYS A 99 18.19 -0.27 -6.70
N VAL A 100 17.73 0.83 -6.11
CA VAL A 100 16.48 1.46 -6.54
C VAL A 100 16.85 2.81 -7.16
N PRO A 101 16.79 2.97 -8.49
CA PRO A 101 16.86 4.29 -9.08
C PRO A 101 15.65 5.08 -8.59
N LEU A 102 15.89 6.26 -8.03
CA LEU A 102 14.90 7.32 -7.90
C LEU A 102 14.26 7.56 -9.28
N ARG A 103 13.15 6.89 -9.56
CA ARG A 103 12.23 7.27 -10.62
C ARG A 103 11.00 7.87 -9.96
N PHE A 104 11.21 9.10 -9.51
CA PHE A 104 10.23 10.14 -9.66
C PHE A 104 9.88 10.19 -11.16
N ILE A 105 8.72 9.65 -11.55
CA ILE A 105 8.15 10.03 -12.84
C ILE A 105 7.14 11.15 -12.55
N PRO A 106 7.39 12.36 -13.07
CA PRO A 106 6.44 13.43 -13.09
C PRO A 106 5.41 13.15 -14.19
N SER A 107 4.12 13.31 -13.90
CA SER A 107 3.12 13.61 -14.94
C SER A 107 2.78 15.09 -14.78
N GLN A 108 3.51 15.99 -15.43
CA GLN A 108 3.38 16.42 -16.83
C GLN A 108 2.06 17.14 -17.12
N ASN A 109 2.20 18.47 -17.24
CA ASN A 109 1.46 19.28 -18.18
C ASN A 109 1.80 18.86 -19.63
N VAL A 110 0.75 18.77 -20.43
CA VAL A 110 0.61 18.97 -21.88
C VAL A 110 1.86 19.40 -22.68
N ASP A 111 2.21 18.59 -23.69
CA ASP A 111 2.05 18.85 -25.15
C ASP A 111 3.26 18.46 -26.04
N SER A 112 2.93 17.84 -27.18
CA SER A 112 3.64 17.82 -28.48
C SER A 112 4.85 16.89 -28.81
N GLN A 113 4.55 15.94 -29.73
CA GLN A 113 5.27 15.52 -30.97
C GLN A 113 6.35 14.40 -31.03
N GLU A 114 5.90 13.25 -31.58
CA GLU A 114 6.35 12.51 -32.81
C GLU A 114 7.67 11.67 -32.91
N SER A 115 7.48 10.34 -33.14
CA SER A 115 8.23 9.29 -33.93
C SER A 115 9.75 9.04 -33.71
N GLU A 116 10.39 7.85 -33.75
CA GLU A 116 10.21 6.57 -34.48
C GLU A 116 10.77 5.30 -33.74
N VAL A 117 10.12 4.15 -34.01
CA VAL A 117 10.51 2.71 -34.16
C VAL A 117 11.97 2.22 -33.95
N VAL A 118 12.18 1.10 -33.22
CA VAL A 118 12.83 -0.19 -33.64
C VAL A 118 12.61 -1.31 -32.59
N GLN A 119 12.41 -2.53 -33.11
CA GLN A 119 11.90 -3.77 -32.50
C GLN A 119 12.94 -4.74 -31.87
N ASN A 120 12.38 -5.77 -31.21
CA ASN A 120 12.85 -7.16 -30.95
C ASN A 120 13.67 -7.43 -29.68
N SER A 121 13.62 -8.60 -29.04
CA SER A 121 12.64 -9.67 -28.72
C SER A 121 13.40 -10.69 -27.82
N ASP A 122 12.71 -11.70 -27.30
CA ASP A 122 13.20 -12.96 -26.66
C ASP A 122 13.08 -12.95 -25.11
N VAL A 123 12.01 -13.47 -24.47
CA VAL A 123 11.50 -14.86 -24.30
C VAL A 123 12.46 -15.80 -23.55
N ALA A 124 12.14 -16.12 -22.28
CA ALA A 124 12.13 -17.47 -21.71
C ALA A 124 11.78 -17.49 -20.20
N SER A 125 10.52 -17.85 -19.92
CA SER A 125 9.98 -18.67 -18.82
C SER A 125 10.84 -18.95 -17.56
N LYS A 126 10.24 -18.67 -16.38
CA LYS A 126 9.97 -19.69 -15.35
C LYS A 126 8.97 -19.18 -14.32
N GLU A 127 7.95 -20.00 -14.13
CA GLU A 127 6.87 -19.89 -13.13
C GLU A 127 7.45 -20.04 -11.73
N GLU A 128 7.34 -19.02 -10.89
CA GLU A 128 7.14 -19.14 -9.44
C GLU A 128 6.28 -17.93 -9.04
N SER A 129 5.25 -18.15 -8.23
CA SER A 129 4.27 -17.14 -7.83
C SER A 129 4.93 -16.03 -7.04
N ASP A 130 5.42 -15.03 -7.77
CA ASP A 130 6.05 -13.82 -7.28
C ASP A 130 4.97 -12.93 -6.66
N VAL A 131 4.83 -13.01 -5.33
CA VAL A 131 3.96 -12.08 -4.60
C VAL A 131 4.68 -10.74 -4.59
N THR A 132 4.37 -9.92 -5.59
CA THR A 132 4.91 -8.59 -5.78
C THR A 132 4.78 -7.75 -4.51
N LEU A 133 5.86 -7.04 -4.21
CA LEU A 133 6.12 -6.17 -3.07
C LEU A 133 4.88 -5.38 -2.58
N LEU A 134 4.54 -5.50 -1.28
CA LEU A 134 3.64 -4.55 -0.61
C LEU A 134 4.33 -3.17 -0.53
N VAL A 135 4.01 -2.28 -1.47
CA VAL A 135 4.47 -0.90 -1.46
C VAL A 135 3.39 -0.02 -0.84
N GLY A 136 3.39 0.14 0.49
CA GLY A 136 2.30 0.82 1.19
C GLY A 136 1.07 -0.10 1.33
N ASN A 137 -0.08 0.42 1.79
CA ASN A 137 -1.32 -0.33 2.00
C ASN A 137 -1.95 -0.87 0.69
N CYS A 138 -1.15 -1.27 -0.30
CA CYS A 138 -1.59 -1.79 -1.58
C CYS A 138 -0.76 -2.99 -2.01
N LEU A 139 -1.41 -3.84 -2.81
CA LEU A 139 -0.84 -5.01 -3.44
C LEU A 139 -1.19 -4.97 -4.92
N GLN A 140 -0.25 -5.37 -5.77
CA GLN A 140 -0.50 -5.58 -7.18
C GLN A 140 0.04 -6.94 -7.60
N THR A 141 -0.86 -7.77 -8.13
CA THR A 141 -0.57 -9.09 -8.74
C THR A 141 -0.87 -8.99 -10.24
N ASP A 142 -0.47 -10.00 -11.01
CA ASP A 142 -0.77 -10.08 -12.44
C ASP A 142 -2.28 -10.10 -12.74
N THR A 143 -3.09 -10.59 -11.81
CA THR A 143 -4.53 -10.83 -12.00
C THR A 143 -5.44 -9.81 -11.33
N TYR A 144 -4.97 -9.17 -10.25
CA TYR A 144 -5.73 -8.15 -9.52
C TYR A 144 -4.79 -7.22 -8.75
N SER A 145 -5.30 -6.05 -8.38
CA SER A 145 -4.65 -5.13 -7.44
C SER A 145 -5.64 -4.68 -6.38
N PHE A 146 -5.16 -4.39 -5.18
CA PHE A 146 -5.98 -3.76 -4.15
C PHE A 146 -5.24 -2.63 -3.47
N THR A 147 -6.01 -1.66 -2.97
CA THR A 147 -5.54 -0.54 -2.15
C THR A 147 -6.45 -0.41 -0.94
N GLN A 148 -5.87 -0.29 0.26
CA GLN A 148 -6.58 -0.16 1.52
C GLN A 148 -6.35 1.22 2.15
N THR A 149 -7.43 1.89 2.51
CA THR A 149 -7.46 3.08 3.35
C THR A 149 -7.97 2.72 4.75
N LEU A 150 -8.02 3.69 5.67
CA LEU A 150 -8.59 3.46 7.00
C LEU A 150 -10.11 3.20 6.96
N SER A 151 -10.80 3.70 5.94
CA SER A 151 -12.25 3.53 5.78
C SER A 151 -12.61 2.38 4.86
N ASP A 152 -11.92 2.26 3.71
CA ASP A 152 -12.38 1.44 2.59
C ASP A 152 -11.26 0.63 1.93
N LEU A 153 -11.64 -0.49 1.31
CA LEU A 153 -10.81 -1.34 0.46
C LEU A 153 -11.29 -1.23 -0.99
N THR A 154 -10.39 -0.87 -1.91
CA THR A 154 -10.68 -0.89 -3.36
C THR A 154 -9.94 -2.04 -4.02
N LEU A 155 -10.66 -2.88 -4.76
CA LEU A 155 -10.09 -4.02 -5.46
C LEU A 155 -10.37 -3.90 -6.96
N ASN A 156 -9.31 -3.96 -7.77
CA ASN A 156 -9.37 -3.92 -9.22
C ASN A 156 -8.93 -5.27 -9.79
N ALA A 157 -9.83 -5.98 -10.47
CA ALA A 157 -9.50 -7.21 -11.19
C ALA A 157 -9.12 -6.90 -12.64
N PHE A 158 -8.00 -7.43 -13.11
CA PHE A 158 -7.57 -7.27 -14.50
C PHE A 158 -8.26 -8.33 -15.36
N ILE A 159 -9.12 -7.88 -16.26
CA ILE A 159 -9.95 -8.72 -17.10
C ILE A 159 -9.55 -8.53 -18.57
N PRO A 160 -9.57 -9.57 -19.42
CA PRO A 160 -9.24 -9.45 -20.84
C PRO A 160 -10.13 -8.42 -21.56
N GLN A 161 -9.53 -7.72 -22.52
CA GLN A 161 -10.25 -6.82 -23.42
C GLN A 161 -11.31 -7.62 -24.20
N ASP A 162 -12.53 -7.08 -24.30
CA ASP A 162 -13.77 -7.69 -24.84
C ASP A 162 -14.67 -8.45 -23.82
N THR A 163 -14.39 -8.34 -22.52
CA THR A 163 -15.34 -8.85 -21.50
C THR A 163 -16.51 -7.88 -21.30
N LYS A 164 -17.74 -8.40 -21.36
CA LYS A 164 -18.95 -7.63 -21.03
C LYS A 164 -19.40 -7.90 -19.60
N ALA A 165 -20.14 -6.95 -19.02
CA ALA A 165 -20.63 -7.06 -17.64
C ALA A 165 -21.46 -8.33 -17.37
N ARG A 166 -22.17 -8.85 -18.38
CA ARG A 166 -22.97 -10.09 -18.26
C ARG A 166 -22.13 -11.36 -18.10
N ASP A 167 -20.87 -11.30 -18.51
CA ASP A 167 -19.93 -12.42 -18.47
C ASP A 167 -19.13 -12.42 -17.16
N LEU A 168 -19.29 -11.37 -16.33
CA LEU A 168 -18.70 -11.26 -15.00
C LEU A 168 -19.58 -11.91 -13.94
N GLU A 169 -18.94 -12.61 -13.01
CA GLU A 169 -19.53 -13.17 -11.81
C GLU A 169 -18.82 -12.56 -10.60
N VAL A 170 -19.52 -11.67 -9.90
CA VAL A 170 -19.06 -11.03 -8.66
C VAL A 170 -20.02 -11.43 -7.55
N ILE A 171 -19.53 -12.25 -6.63
CA ILE A 171 -20.30 -12.75 -5.49
C ILE A 171 -19.56 -12.33 -4.22
N TYR A 172 -20.24 -11.57 -3.38
CA TYR A 172 -19.70 -11.11 -2.11
C TYR A 172 -20.71 -11.31 -0.99
N THR A 173 -20.19 -11.73 0.16
CA THR A 173 -20.91 -11.83 1.43
C THR A 173 -20.18 -10.93 2.44
N SER A 174 -20.71 -10.78 3.66
CA SER A 174 -20.04 -10.01 4.71
C SER A 174 -18.59 -10.48 4.97
N ASN A 175 -18.27 -11.74 4.70
CA ASN A 175 -16.98 -12.35 5.03
C ASN A 175 -16.27 -12.97 3.82
N SER A 176 -16.83 -12.96 2.62
CA SER A 176 -16.22 -13.65 1.48
C SER A 176 -16.41 -12.87 0.20
N LEU A 177 -15.43 -12.97 -0.68
CA LEU A 177 -15.43 -12.31 -1.98
C LEU A 177 -14.93 -13.30 -3.04
N ARG A 178 -15.68 -13.37 -4.13
CA ARG A 178 -15.36 -14.15 -5.32
C ARG A 178 -15.62 -13.28 -6.53
N VAL A 179 -14.60 -13.12 -7.37
CA VAL A 179 -14.67 -12.34 -8.61
C VAL A 179 -14.09 -13.18 -9.73
N GLY A 180 -14.81 -13.29 -10.84
CA GLY A 180 -14.31 -14.00 -12.01
C GLY A 180 -15.21 -13.87 -13.22
N LEU A 181 -14.88 -14.65 -14.24
CA LEU A 181 -15.70 -14.82 -15.44
C LEU A 181 -16.61 -16.02 -15.27
N LYS A 182 -17.86 -15.87 -15.71
CA LYS A 182 -18.87 -16.93 -15.63
C LYS A 182 -18.42 -18.18 -16.38
N GLY A 183 -18.26 -19.29 -15.65
CA GLY A 183 -17.83 -20.57 -16.22
C GLY A 183 -16.32 -20.75 -16.38
N GLN A 184 -15.50 -19.80 -15.94
CA GLN A 184 -14.05 -19.95 -15.84
C GLN A 184 -13.60 -20.06 -14.37
N VAL A 185 -12.31 -20.32 -14.16
CA VAL A 185 -11.71 -20.26 -12.82
C VAL A 185 -11.79 -18.82 -12.30
N PRO A 186 -12.26 -18.58 -11.06
CA PRO A 186 -12.29 -17.24 -10.48
C PRO A 186 -10.92 -16.58 -10.47
N ILE A 187 -10.89 -15.26 -10.71
CA ILE A 187 -9.66 -14.46 -10.69
C ILE A 187 -9.09 -14.43 -9.26
N PHE A 188 -9.99 -14.32 -8.28
CA PHE A 188 -9.68 -14.58 -6.88
C PHE A 188 -10.96 -15.00 -6.13
N GLU A 189 -10.78 -15.88 -5.16
CA GLU A 189 -11.84 -16.40 -4.28
C GLU A 189 -11.24 -16.60 -2.89
N GLY A 190 -11.87 -16.03 -1.87
CA GLY A 190 -11.35 -16.14 -0.52
C GLY A 190 -12.26 -15.56 0.56
N GLU A 191 -11.87 -15.83 1.81
CA GLU A 191 -12.47 -15.23 3.00
C GLU A 191 -11.78 -13.89 3.29
N LEU A 192 -12.58 -12.85 3.51
CA LEU A 192 -12.12 -11.51 3.86
C LEU A 192 -11.65 -11.47 5.32
N PHE A 193 -10.58 -10.72 5.57
CA PHE A 193 -10.02 -10.56 6.92
C PHE A 193 -11.01 -9.89 7.89
N GLY A 194 -11.80 -8.93 7.40
CA GLY A 194 -12.79 -8.19 8.17
C GLY A 194 -14.18 -8.31 7.56
N LYS A 195 -15.21 -8.01 8.37
CA LYS A 195 -16.58 -7.98 7.89
C LYS A 195 -16.83 -6.73 7.05
N ILE A 196 -17.39 -6.89 5.86
CA ILE A 196 -17.82 -5.77 5.00
C ILE A 196 -19.31 -5.50 5.14
N VAL A 197 -19.70 -4.24 4.94
CA VAL A 197 -21.09 -3.81 4.91
C VAL A 197 -21.63 -4.00 3.50
N THR A 198 -22.35 -5.11 3.27
CA THR A 198 -22.86 -5.52 1.94
C THR A 198 -23.77 -4.49 1.28
N SER A 199 -24.44 -3.61 2.04
CA SER A 199 -25.30 -2.56 1.49
C SER A 199 -24.54 -1.35 0.92
N GLU A 200 -23.29 -1.16 1.33
CA GLU A 200 -22.45 -0.02 0.90
C GLU A 200 -21.36 -0.45 -0.10
N THR A 201 -21.22 -1.77 -0.34
CA THR A 201 -20.28 -2.33 -1.33
C THR A 201 -20.89 -2.30 -2.73
N LEU A 202 -20.16 -1.70 -3.68
CA LEU A 202 -20.52 -1.52 -5.10
C LEU A 202 -20.07 -2.70 -5.98
#